data_AF-A0A6M0CJ11-F1
#
_entry.id   AF-A0A6M0CJ11-F1
#
_cell.length_a   1.000
_cell.length_b   1.000
_cell.length_c   1.000
_cell.angle_alpha   90.00
_cell.angle_beta   90.00
_cell.angle_gamma   90.00
#
_symmetry.space_group_name_H-M   'P 1'
#
loop_
_entity.id
_entity.type
_entity.pdbx_description
1 polymer ?
#
loop_
_entity_poly.entity_id
_entity_poly.type
_entity_poly.pdbx_seq_one_letter_code
_entity_poly.pdbx_strand_id
1 'polypeptide(L)'
;FHNRNRMARLLSAIAAHPDRIGIGIDEDTCSLFEGDGQIEILGKGTVTVVDPGEVSYTNAPEVGASDPLSISNLRVHILCHGDRFDLRTRTVTPGQSDTIVPPEL
;
A
#
# COMPACT_ATOMS: atom_id res chain seq x y z
N PHE A 1 -9.46 4.87 1.47
CA PHE A 1 -8.30 5.40 0.73
C PHE A 1 -8.66 5.91 -0.66
N HIS A 2 -9.64 5.34 -1.35
CA HIS A 2 -10.07 5.73 -2.71
C HIS A 2 -10.53 7.19 -2.96
N ASN A 3 -10.55 8.07 -1.95
CA ASN A 3 -10.87 9.49 -2.17
C ASN A 3 -9.83 10.17 -3.08
N ARG A 4 -10.33 11.02 -4.00
CA ARG A 4 -9.52 11.80 -4.94
C ARG A 4 -8.44 12.55 -4.16
N ASN A 5 -7.17 12.30 -4.51
CA ASN A 5 -5.92 12.87 -3.95
C ASN A 5 -5.21 12.09 -2.83
N ARG A 6 -5.77 11.04 -2.22
CA ARG A 6 -5.04 10.28 -1.18
C ARG A 6 -3.87 9.46 -1.75
N MET A 7 -4.04 8.86 -2.93
CA MET A 7 -2.96 8.16 -3.64
C MET A 7 -1.80 9.10 -3.96
N ALA A 8 -2.08 10.24 -4.62
CA ALA A 8 -1.05 11.21 -4.97
C ALA A 8 -0.26 11.68 -3.73
N ARG A 9 -0.96 11.97 -2.62
CA ARG A 9 -0.32 12.34 -1.34
C ARG A 9 0.55 11.23 -0.77
N LEU A 10 0.11 9.96 -0.85
CA LEU A 10 0.90 8.83 -0.39
C LEU A 10 2.16 8.68 -1.25
N LEU A 11 2.03 8.73 -2.58
CA LEU A 11 3.18 8.66 -3.50
C LEU A 11 4.18 9.78 -3.22
N SER A 12 3.73 11.02 -3.01
CA SER A 12 4.60 12.15 -2.65
C SER A 12 5.29 11.94 -1.31
N ALA A 13 4.59 11.41 -0.31
CA ALA A 13 5.18 11.12 1.00
C ALA A 13 6.28 10.03 0.90
N ILE A 14 6.05 8.99 0.07
CA ILE A 14 7.04 7.92 -0.14
C ILE A 14 8.22 8.39 -0.98
N ALA A 15 8.00 9.25 -1.97
CA ALA A 15 9.10 9.85 -2.72
C ALA A 15 10.02 10.69 -1.81
N ALA A 16 9.45 11.40 -0.82
CA ALA A 16 10.20 12.15 0.19
C ALA A 16 10.86 11.26 1.27
N HIS A 17 10.37 10.03 1.46
CA HIS A 17 10.83 9.09 2.48
C HIS A 17 10.99 7.67 1.88
N PRO A 18 12.02 7.45 1.03
CA PRO A 18 12.23 6.19 0.34
C PRO A 18 12.64 5.04 1.29
N ASP A 19 12.93 5.33 2.56
CA ASP A 19 13.17 4.36 3.62
C ASP A 19 11.89 3.75 4.20
N ARG A 20 10.70 4.21 3.75
CA ARG A 20 9.41 3.81 4.31
C ARG A 20 8.53 3.09 3.30
N ILE A 21 7.74 2.13 3.79
CA ILE A 21 6.65 1.54 3.01
C ILE A 21 5.38 2.35 3.26
N GLY A 22 4.68 2.72 2.19
CA GLY A 22 3.41 3.44 2.27
C GLY A 22 2.23 2.49 2.37
N ILE A 23 1.30 2.77 3.28
CA ILE A 23 0.07 1.98 3.45
C ILE A 23 -1.14 2.91 3.32
N GLY A 24 -2.00 2.62 2.35
CA GLY A 24 -3.28 3.28 2.13
C GLY A 24 -4.43 2.34 2.42
N ILE A 25 -5.25 2.63 3.45
CA ILE A 25 -6.32 1.74 3.91
C ILE A 25 -7.69 2.29 3.53
N ASP A 26 -8.52 1.44 2.91
CA ASP A 26 -9.91 1.75 2.63
C ASP A 26 -10.82 1.79 3.85
N GLU A 27 -11.98 2.40 3.67
CA GLU A 27 -13.05 2.31 4.66
C GLU A 27 -13.46 0.85 4.82
N ASP A 28 -13.95 0.49 6.01
CA ASP A 28 -14.31 -0.89 6.37
C ASP A 28 -13.21 -1.92 6.07
N THR A 29 -11.94 -1.51 6.17
CA THR A 29 -10.74 -2.32 5.87
C THR A 29 -9.67 -2.11 6.95
N CYS A 30 -8.90 -3.15 7.25
CA CYS A 30 -7.83 -3.14 8.24
C CYS A 30 -6.59 -3.89 7.74
N SER A 31 -5.41 -3.45 8.21
CA SER A 31 -4.14 -4.16 8.08
C SER A 31 -3.76 -4.73 9.44
N LEU A 32 -3.86 -6.05 9.59
CA LEU A 32 -3.46 -6.76 10.81
C LEU A 32 -1.95 -7.06 10.74
N PHE A 33 -1.20 -6.50 11.68
CA PHE A 33 0.24 -6.74 11.79
C PHE A 33 0.50 -7.92 12.73
N GLU A 34 1.09 -8.97 12.18
CA GLU A 34 1.51 -10.15 12.95
C GLU A 34 2.97 -10.02 13.44
N GLY A 35 3.32 -10.77 14.49
CA GLY A 35 4.64 -10.68 15.14
C GLY A 35 5.82 -11.13 14.28
N ASP A 36 5.56 -11.79 13.15
CA ASP A 36 6.55 -12.27 12.20
C ASP A 36 6.87 -11.25 11.08
N GLY A 37 6.15 -10.13 11.03
CA GLY A 37 6.29 -9.11 9.99
C GLY A 37 5.36 -9.30 8.79
N GLN A 38 4.39 -10.21 8.86
CA GLN A 38 3.30 -10.28 7.90
C GLN A 38 2.23 -9.23 8.20
N ILE A 39 1.62 -8.73 7.13
CA ILE A 39 0.43 -7.91 7.17
C ILE A 39 -0.69 -8.68 6.48
N GLU A 40 -1.72 -9.09 7.23
CA GLU A 40 -2.94 -9.67 6.66
C GLU A 40 -4.00 -8.58 6.46
N ILE A 41 -4.67 -8.62 5.31
CA ILE A 41 -5.75 -7.67 5.00
C ILE A 41 -7.09 -8.24 5.43
N LEU A 42 -7.82 -7.45 6.21
CA LEU A 42 -9.17 -7.80 6.68
C LEU A 42 -10.16 -6.71 6.26
N GLY A 43 -11.44 -7.09 6.10
CA GLY A 43 -12.51 -6.18 5.74
C GLY A 43 -12.94 -6.25 4.27
N LYS A 44 -13.65 -5.22 3.80
CA LYS A 44 -14.42 -5.23 2.53
C LYS A 44 -13.78 -4.44 1.39
N GLY A 45 -12.88 -3.51 1.69
CA GLY A 45 -12.17 -2.70 0.71
C GLY A 45 -10.78 -3.26 0.42
N THR A 46 -9.85 -2.37 0.06
CA THR A 46 -8.47 -2.74 -0.22
C THR A 46 -7.46 -2.00 0.65
N VAL A 47 -6.26 -2.59 0.72
CA VAL A 47 -5.06 -1.95 1.22
C VAL A 47 -4.08 -1.76 0.07
N THR A 48 -3.69 -0.51 -0.16
CA THR A 48 -2.62 -0.16 -1.09
C THR A 48 -1.29 -0.16 -0.35
N VAL A 49 -0.36 -1.01 -0.77
CA VAL A 49 1.04 -0.97 -0.34
C VAL A 49 1.88 -0.28 -1.41
N VAL A 50 2.62 0.74 -1.04
CA VAL A 50 3.55 1.48 -1.90
C VAL A 50 4.96 1.18 -1.41
N ASP A 51 5.72 0.45 -2.24
CA ASP A 51 7.05 -0.04 -1.92
C ASP A 51 8.12 0.69 -2.75
N PRO A 52 8.98 1.51 -2.11
CA PRO A 52 10.08 2.21 -2.79
C PRO A 52 11.33 1.37 -3.01
N GLY A 53 11.33 0.07 -2.67
CA GLY A 53 12.53 -0.77 -2.60
C GLY A 53 13.37 -0.87 -3.87
N GLU A 54 12.73 -0.69 -5.02
CA GLU A 54 13.40 -0.71 -6.32
C GLU A 54 13.34 0.63 -7.06
N VAL A 55 12.95 1.71 -6.38
CA VAL A 55 12.90 3.03 -6.99
C VAL A 55 14.27 3.37 -7.58
N SER A 56 14.29 3.61 -8.90
CA SER A 56 15.51 3.86 -9.65
C SER A 56 15.82 5.34 -9.81
N TYR A 57 14.82 6.20 -9.62
CA TYR A 57 14.94 7.64 -9.75
C TYR A 57 13.79 8.36 -9.03
N THR A 58 14.10 9.49 -8.39
CA THR A 58 13.11 10.50 -8.01
C THR A 58 13.75 11.89 -7.94
N ASN A 59 13.00 12.94 -8.28
CA ASN A 59 13.41 14.32 -8.11
C ASN A 59 12.96 14.92 -6.76
N ALA A 60 12.38 14.13 -5.85
CA ALA A 60 11.80 14.62 -4.59
C ALA A 60 12.73 15.53 -3.74
N PRO A 61 14.06 15.26 -3.63
CA PRO A 61 14.95 16.14 -2.86
C PRO A 61 15.16 17.54 -3.47
N GLU A 62 14.83 17.71 -4.75
CA GLU A 62 15.14 18.91 -5.56
C GLU A 62 13.92 19.81 -5.77
N VAL A 63 12.72 19.33 -5.44
CA VAL A 63 11.45 19.99 -5.78
C VAL A 63 10.67 20.40 -4.53
N GLY A 64 10.00 21.56 -4.60
CA GLY A 64 9.09 22.03 -3.56
C GLY A 64 7.73 21.32 -3.58
N ALA A 65 6.92 21.57 -2.55
CA ALA A 65 5.62 20.90 -2.37
C ALA A 65 4.61 21.16 -3.51
N SER A 66 4.78 22.24 -4.26
CA SER A 66 3.91 22.62 -5.39
C SER A 66 4.49 22.27 -6.76
N ASP A 67 5.74 21.77 -6.78
CA ASP A 67 6.45 21.46 -8.01
C ASP A 67 6.12 20.03 -8.50
N PRO A 68 6.25 19.75 -9.81
CA PRO A 68 5.99 18.41 -10.34
C PRO A 68 6.97 17.36 -9.79
N LEU A 69 6.41 16.28 -9.25
CA LEU A 69 7.15 15.12 -8.77
C LEU A 69 7.33 14.07 -9.88
N SER A 70 8.54 13.54 -10.01
CA SER A 70 8.87 12.38 -10.80
C SER A 70 9.42 11.27 -9.91
N ILE A 71 8.96 10.05 -10.14
CA ILE A 71 9.42 8.83 -9.46
C ILE A 71 9.35 7.67 -10.43
N SER A 72 10.36 6.80 -10.45
CA SER A 72 10.46 5.68 -11.39
C SER A 72 10.75 4.37 -10.68
N ASN A 73 10.17 3.29 -11.21
CA ASN A 73 10.26 1.92 -10.68
C ASN A 73 9.72 1.74 -9.24
N LEU A 74 8.62 2.43 -8.95
CA LEU A 74 7.87 2.26 -7.71
C LEU A 74 6.97 1.03 -7.81
N ARG A 75 6.98 0.17 -6.79
CA ARG A 75 6.09 -0.99 -6.72
C ARG A 75 4.81 -0.62 -5.97
N VAL A 76 3.67 -1.00 -6.53
CA VAL A 76 2.37 -0.80 -5.92
C VAL A 76 1.64 -2.13 -5.87
N HIS A 77 1.20 -2.51 -4.68
CA HIS A 77 0.35 -3.68 -4.44
C HIS A 77 -1.02 -3.19 -3.99
N ILE A 78 -2.08 -3.73 -4.57
CA ILE A 78 -3.45 -3.50 -4.12
C ILE A 78 -3.96 -4.84 -3.62
N LEU A 79 -4.22 -4.94 -2.32
CA LEU A 79 -4.49 -6.17 -1.62
C LEU A 79 -5.91 -6.14 -1.07
N CYS A 80 -6.61 -7.27 -1.12
CA CYS A 80 -7.96 -7.41 -0.57
C CYS A 80 -7.99 -8.44 0.55
N HIS A 81 -9.19 -8.70 1.08
CA HIS A 81 -9.38 -9.63 2.19
C HIS A 81 -8.63 -10.96 2.03
N GLY A 82 -7.89 -11.34 3.07
CA GLY A 82 -7.11 -12.57 3.14
C GLY A 82 -5.73 -12.49 2.49
N ASP A 83 -5.45 -11.50 1.64
CA ASP A 83 -4.10 -11.29 1.11
C ASP A 83 -3.12 -10.95 2.23
N ARG A 84 -1.88 -11.41 2.07
CA ARG A 84 -0.79 -11.16 3.01
C ARG A 84 0.39 -10.48 2.31
N PHE A 85 0.97 -9.48 2.97
CA PHE A 85 2.21 -8.83 2.55
C PHE A 85 3.30 -9.02 3.59
N ASP A 86 4.44 -9.55 3.17
CA ASP A 86 5.61 -9.72 4.02
C ASP A 86 6.48 -8.44 3.97
N LEU A 87 6.62 -7.76 5.11
CA LEU A 87 7.42 -6.52 5.21
C LEU A 87 8.92 -6.72 4.96
N ARG A 88 9.44 -7.94 5.14
CA ARG A 88 10.87 -8.27 5.04
C ARG A 88 11.23 -8.65 3.61
N THR A 89 10.45 -9.55 3.00
CA THR A 89 10.70 -10.03 1.63
C THR A 89 10.06 -9.14 0.58
N ARG A 90 9.12 -8.27 0.96
CA ARG A 90 8.33 -7.41 0.07
C ARG A 90 7.53 -8.20 -0.97
N THR A 91 7.03 -9.37 -0.56
CA THR A 91 6.24 -10.26 -1.43
C THR A 91 4.81 -10.39 -0.94
N VAL A 92 3.91 -10.64 -1.89
CA VAL A 92 2.49 -10.90 -1.61
C VAL A 92 2.23 -12.39 -1.63
N THR A 93 1.51 -12.88 -0.62
CA THR A 93 0.89 -14.20 -0.62
C THR A 93 -0.62 -14.01 -0.78
N PRO A 94 -1.23 -14.46 -1.89
CA PRO A 94 -2.67 -14.34 -2.08
C PRO A 94 -3.46 -15.07 -0.99
N GLY A 95 -4.53 -14.44 -0.50
CA GLY A 95 -5.47 -15.09 0.39
C GLY A 95 -6.21 -16.23 -0.31
N GLN A 96 -6.51 -17.32 0.41
CA GLN A 96 -7.49 -18.28 -0.09
C GLN A 96 -8.87 -17.61 0.00
N SER A 97 -9.39 -17.15 -1.15
CA SER A 97 -10.73 -16.58 -1.22
C SER A 97 -11.79 -17.66 -0.97
N ASP A 98 -12.05 -17.97 0.29
CA ASP A 98 -13.39 -18.42 0.67
C ASP A 98 -14.26 -17.17 0.71
N THR A 99 -15.01 -16.98 -0.39
CA THR A 99 -16.07 -16.00 -0.59
C THR A 99 -16.60 -15.46 0.74
N ILE A 100 -16.46 -14.15 0.97
CA ILE A 100 -17.25 -13.45 1.99
C ILE A 100 -18.70 -13.54 1.51
N VAL A 101 -19.39 -14.64 1.83
CA VAL A 101 -20.84 -14.72 1.72
C VAL A 101 -21.35 -13.85 2.87
N PRO A 102 -22.00 -12.70 2.61
CA PRO A 102 -22.67 -11.98 3.67
C PRO A 102 -23.71 -12.93 4.27
N PRO A 103 -23.92 -12.95 5.60
CA PRO A 103 -25.06 -13.66 6.15
C PRO A 103 -26.32 -13.10 5.48
N GLU A 104 -27.08 -13.96 4.80
CA GLU A 104 -28.36 -13.59 4.19
C GLU A 104 -29.27 -13.02 5.28
N LEU A 105 -29.92 -11.88 4.96
CA LEU A 105 -31.03 -11.32 5.74
C LEU A 105 -32.33 -12.02 5.36
#